data_AF-A0A0E3LAL8-F1
#
_entry.id   AF-A0A0E3LAL8-F1
#
_cell.length_a   1.000
_cell.length_b   1.000
_cell.length_c   1.000
_cell.angle_alpha   90.00
_cell.angle_beta   90.00
_cell.angle_gamma   90.00
#
_symmetry.space_group_name_H-M   'P 1'
#
loop_
_entity.id
_entity.type
_entity.pdbx_description
1 polymer ?
#
loop_
_entity_poly.entity_id
_entity_poly.type
_entity_poly.pdbx_seq_one_letter_code
_entity_poly.pdbx_strand_id
1 'polypeptide(L)'
;MTAEFKVDVQEMYNKMADEAVGAQKAVVGVINKKRGTEFKVTDAKPYVDAVNKMKPVGEQSKEVFDLHIDSVNTHYETLTGLTDTVRPEDDPFVEHYQTPPILEILYEEDPAFHESVMKFVEEIGKSEALIGKESIRRYGGFYGPTCVVDFAFVPGSTSNVVNRILKQMDIPVEHKRAVLSSKSWGMNTSYGIGAKFQTSIEDGKTPSEAIKEEIDMLKMVYESPIDAQVKLMEEAGHTSFDTRKYMETYKQRIRKTVKNAMDADVFYGNIVTVPAYGVGDVAHHISQSMYNMTKDDVVLAVINAVTDVLEGTMNRAKGKFRDEYSPLTIGTDATAAAVTKILWMDGFTTMMVLDLLVKRFHNLVLTNPRRGAAAELHNVDFIDMIEKGERIIDHIPRGAGSIVQGVPIDLSPIDKNEVLQNPQRYTYPACAITVRFSALMRLADFPCLLTSEPVTATLMTNIISLHKKQAHSPARVCKFCSANYFDYKCNDCNWSDAV
;
A
#
# COMPACT_ATOMS: atom_id res chain seq x y z
N MET A 1 40.88 14.54 16.43
CA MET A 1 40.04 13.50 17.04
C MET A 1 38.60 14.00 16.97
N THR A 2 37.94 13.73 15.86
CA THR A 2 36.49 13.93 15.72
C THR A 2 35.82 12.85 16.54
N ALA A 3 35.14 13.24 17.60
CA ALA A 3 34.26 12.34 18.33
C ALA A 3 33.11 11.99 17.38
N GLU A 4 33.20 10.86 16.71
CA GLU A 4 32.04 10.21 16.10
C GLU A 4 31.11 9.83 17.24
N PHE A 5 30.07 10.62 17.44
CA PHE A 5 28.96 10.26 18.31
C PHE A 5 28.31 9.01 17.71
N LYS A 6 28.64 7.83 18.24
CA LYS A 6 27.88 6.62 17.98
C LYS A 6 26.48 6.83 18.56
N VAL A 7 25.49 6.93 17.69
CA VAL A 7 24.07 6.89 18.08
C VAL A 7 23.80 5.52 18.70
N ASP A 8 23.13 5.50 19.85
CA ASP A 8 22.70 4.23 20.44
C ASP A 8 21.67 3.56 19.51
N VAL A 9 21.84 2.27 19.24
CA VAL A 9 20.97 1.52 18.32
C VAL A 9 19.51 1.58 18.79
N GLN A 10 19.28 1.54 20.12
CA GLN A 10 17.93 1.71 20.66
C GLN A 10 17.39 3.13 20.49
N GLU A 11 18.24 4.16 20.55
CA GLU A 11 17.84 5.54 20.26
C GLU A 11 17.38 5.68 18.81
N MET A 12 18.07 5.04 17.86
CA MET A 12 17.63 4.98 16.46
C MET A 12 16.27 4.27 16.31
N TYR A 13 16.07 3.10 16.94
CA TYR A 13 14.78 2.40 16.87
C TYR A 13 13.63 3.18 17.54
N ASN A 14 13.91 3.87 18.64
CA ASN A 14 12.93 4.76 19.28
C ASN A 14 12.56 5.94 18.38
N LYS A 15 13.53 6.54 17.69
CA LYS A 15 13.30 7.56 16.68
C LYS A 15 12.41 7.04 15.55
N MET A 16 12.70 5.84 15.01
CA MET A 16 11.87 5.22 13.97
C MET A 16 10.40 5.11 14.41
N ALA A 17 10.19 4.65 15.65
CA ALA A 17 8.86 4.57 16.25
C ALA A 17 8.19 5.95 16.38
N ASP A 18 8.93 6.97 16.83
CA ASP A 18 8.42 8.34 17.00
C ASP A 18 8.06 9.01 15.69
N GLU A 19 8.87 8.86 14.65
CA GLU A 19 8.57 9.37 13.31
C GLU A 19 7.28 8.73 12.76
N ALA A 20 7.13 7.41 12.90
CA ALA A 20 5.99 6.67 12.38
C ALA A 20 4.68 7.03 13.10
N VAL A 21 4.70 7.07 14.44
CA VAL A 21 3.54 7.52 15.24
C VAL A 21 3.23 8.99 14.93
N GLY A 22 4.25 9.82 14.75
CA GLY A 22 4.11 11.22 14.36
C GLY A 22 3.39 11.40 13.03
N ALA A 23 3.74 10.61 12.01
CA ALA A 23 3.08 10.61 10.70
C ALA A 23 1.59 10.24 10.80
N GLN A 24 1.27 9.12 11.45
CA GLN A 24 -0.12 8.68 11.67
C GLN A 24 -0.95 9.76 12.40
N LYS A 25 -0.39 10.36 13.47
CA LYS A 25 -1.09 11.40 14.24
C LYS A 25 -1.26 12.69 13.46
N ALA A 26 -0.34 13.04 12.56
CA ALA A 26 -0.50 14.19 11.69
C ALA A 26 -1.70 14.02 10.76
N VAL A 27 -1.86 12.84 10.16
CA VAL A 27 -2.98 12.49 9.26
C VAL A 27 -4.30 12.44 10.02
N VAL A 28 -4.38 11.62 11.06
CA VAL A 28 -5.60 11.44 11.88
C VAL A 28 -5.99 12.75 12.58
N GLY A 29 -5.02 13.58 12.97
CA GLY A 29 -5.26 14.90 13.56
C GLY A 29 -5.93 15.89 12.60
N VAL A 30 -5.64 15.81 11.29
CA VAL A 30 -6.32 16.61 10.26
C VAL A 30 -7.75 16.08 10.07
N ILE A 31 -7.90 14.77 9.89
CA ILE A 31 -9.21 14.12 9.68
C ILE A 31 -10.16 14.43 10.84
N ASN A 32 -9.70 14.34 12.09
CA ASN A 32 -10.52 14.70 13.26
C ASN A 32 -11.08 16.14 13.20
N LYS A 33 -10.30 17.08 12.65
CA LYS A 33 -10.68 18.51 12.58
C LYS A 33 -11.53 18.83 11.36
N LYS A 34 -11.35 18.08 10.27
CA LYS A 34 -11.87 18.41 8.93
C LYS A 34 -12.92 17.41 8.42
N ARG A 35 -13.17 16.31 9.13
CA ARG A 35 -14.25 15.36 8.82
C ARG A 35 -15.55 16.11 8.50
N GLY A 36 -16.19 15.73 7.41
CA GLY A 36 -17.41 16.35 6.95
C GLY A 36 -17.29 17.70 6.22
N THR A 37 -16.10 18.29 6.09
CA THR A 37 -15.88 19.48 5.25
C THR A 37 -15.50 19.11 3.82
N GLU A 38 -15.37 20.13 2.96
CA GLU A 38 -14.68 19.98 1.67
C GLU A 38 -13.18 19.78 1.93
N PHE A 39 -12.57 18.81 1.25
CA PHE A 39 -11.13 18.58 1.27
C PHE A 39 -10.41 19.66 0.46
N LYS A 40 -9.27 20.14 0.98
CA LYS A 40 -8.31 20.95 0.21
C LYS A 40 -6.94 20.29 0.24
N VAL A 41 -6.20 20.31 -0.87
CA VAL A 41 -4.84 19.73 -0.94
C VAL A 41 -3.94 20.29 0.19
N THR A 42 -4.12 21.56 0.53
CA THR A 42 -3.38 22.24 1.62
C THR A 42 -3.68 21.70 3.02
N ASP A 43 -4.77 20.95 3.22
CA ASP A 43 -5.05 20.26 4.48
C ASP A 43 -3.98 19.21 4.80
N ALA A 44 -3.24 18.70 3.81
CA ALA A 44 -2.17 17.72 4.01
C ALA A 44 -0.87 18.33 4.58
N LYS A 45 -0.78 19.66 4.74
CA LYS A 45 0.42 20.34 5.24
C LYS A 45 0.97 19.79 6.58
N PRO A 46 0.14 19.42 7.58
CA PRO A 46 0.64 18.83 8.81
C PRO A 46 1.37 17.49 8.60
N TYR A 47 0.95 16.68 7.63
CA TYR A 47 1.66 15.46 7.25
C TYR A 47 3.00 15.78 6.58
N VAL A 48 3.00 16.70 5.61
CA VAL A 48 4.22 17.19 4.94
C VAL A 48 5.23 17.71 5.98
N ASP A 49 4.75 18.41 7.00
CA ASP A 49 5.58 18.91 8.11
C ASP A 49 6.10 17.82 9.05
N ALA A 50 5.40 16.69 9.16
CA ALA A 50 5.89 15.53 9.90
C ALA A 50 7.02 14.84 9.12
N VAL A 51 6.83 14.61 7.82
CA VAL A 51 7.84 14.04 6.91
C VAL A 51 9.09 14.91 6.86
N ASN A 52 8.94 16.24 6.73
CA ASN A 52 10.07 17.18 6.71
C ASN A 52 10.92 17.21 7.98
N LYS A 53 10.43 16.64 9.09
CA LYS A 53 11.21 16.50 10.33
C LYS A 53 12.03 15.23 10.38
N MET A 54 11.76 14.26 9.51
CA MET A 54 12.53 13.03 9.41
C MET A 54 13.98 13.34 9.07
N LYS A 55 14.92 12.66 9.74
CA LYS A 55 16.36 12.84 9.50
C LYS A 55 17.08 11.51 9.59
N PRO A 56 18.09 11.25 8.74
CA PRO A 56 18.95 10.09 8.96
C PRO A 56 19.75 10.28 10.26
N VAL A 57 19.96 9.18 10.99
CA VAL A 57 20.89 9.11 12.13
C VAL A 57 21.81 7.90 11.98
N GLY A 58 23.02 7.96 12.57
CA GLY A 58 23.97 6.87 12.48
C GLY A 58 24.32 6.51 11.03
N GLU A 59 24.14 5.24 10.66
CA GLU A 59 24.48 4.68 9.34
C GLU A 59 23.36 4.83 8.29
N GLN A 60 22.23 5.43 8.65
CA GLN A 60 21.11 5.62 7.74
C GLN A 60 21.50 6.50 6.54
N SER A 61 21.25 6.01 5.32
CA SER A 61 21.49 6.76 4.08
C SER A 61 20.61 7.99 3.98
N LYS A 62 21.25 9.15 3.84
CA LYS A 62 20.58 10.43 3.59
C LYS A 62 19.77 10.38 2.29
N GLU A 63 20.30 9.77 1.25
CA GLU A 63 19.68 9.74 -0.08
C GLU A 63 18.36 8.96 -0.07
N VAL A 64 18.22 7.93 0.78
CA VAL A 64 16.94 7.24 0.98
C VAL A 64 15.92 8.13 1.68
N PHE A 65 16.33 8.93 2.67
CA PHE A 65 15.44 9.92 3.30
C PHE A 65 15.04 11.01 2.33
N ASP A 66 16.00 11.53 1.54
CA ASP A 66 15.74 12.55 0.54
C ASP A 66 14.72 12.05 -0.51
N LEU A 67 14.81 10.78 -0.95
CA LEU A 67 13.82 10.18 -1.84
C LEU A 67 12.39 10.26 -1.28
N HIS A 68 12.20 10.02 0.02
CA HIS A 68 10.88 10.14 0.66
C HIS A 68 10.48 11.61 0.78
N ILE A 69 11.33 12.42 1.42
CA ILE A 69 11.03 13.82 1.78
C ILE A 69 10.81 14.66 0.52
N ASP A 70 11.71 14.59 -0.45
CA ASP A 70 11.60 15.38 -1.67
C ASP A 70 10.43 14.91 -2.54
N SER A 71 10.08 13.62 -2.51
CA SER A 71 8.89 13.11 -3.19
C SER A 71 7.60 13.68 -2.60
N VAL A 72 7.44 13.67 -1.27
CA VAL A 72 6.28 14.26 -0.58
C VAL A 72 6.16 15.75 -0.87
N ASN A 73 7.26 16.50 -0.77
CA ASN A 73 7.25 17.94 -1.08
C ASN A 73 6.92 18.18 -2.56
N THR A 74 7.58 17.46 -3.47
CA THR A 74 7.33 17.60 -4.91
C THR A 74 5.88 17.30 -5.25
N HIS A 75 5.32 16.24 -4.69
CA HIS A 75 3.93 15.83 -4.88
C HIS A 75 2.96 16.90 -4.36
N TYR A 76 3.12 17.32 -3.09
CA TYR A 76 2.28 18.34 -2.46
C TYR A 76 2.32 19.68 -3.21
N GLU A 77 3.51 20.16 -3.57
CA GLU A 77 3.67 21.43 -4.28
C GLU A 77 3.14 21.37 -5.71
N THR A 78 3.27 20.22 -6.38
CA THR A 78 2.76 20.04 -7.75
C THR A 78 1.24 20.00 -7.73
N LEU A 79 0.61 19.22 -6.84
CA LEU A 79 -0.85 19.17 -6.71
C LEU A 79 -1.42 20.53 -6.32
N THR A 80 -0.85 21.20 -5.31
CA THR A 80 -1.30 22.54 -4.88
C THR A 80 -1.21 23.57 -6.01
N GLY A 81 -0.28 23.40 -6.95
CA GLY A 81 -0.16 24.26 -8.13
C GLY A 81 -1.12 23.91 -9.27
N LEU A 82 -1.80 22.76 -9.22
CA LEU A 82 -2.68 22.27 -10.28
C LEU A 82 -4.16 22.28 -9.88
N THR A 83 -4.48 22.08 -8.60
CA THR A 83 -5.85 22.04 -8.10
C THR A 83 -5.94 22.37 -6.61
N ASP A 84 -7.10 22.87 -6.19
CA ASP A 84 -7.42 23.09 -4.78
C ASP A 84 -7.93 21.81 -4.09
N THR A 85 -8.51 20.87 -4.84
CA THR A 85 -9.16 19.66 -4.31
C THR A 85 -9.08 18.50 -5.30
N VAL A 86 -9.28 17.29 -4.80
CA VAL A 86 -9.37 16.06 -5.59
C VAL A 86 -10.70 15.39 -5.25
N ARG A 87 -11.47 15.01 -6.27
CA ARG A 87 -12.76 14.37 -6.07
C ARG A 87 -12.57 12.92 -5.57
N PRO A 88 -13.54 12.35 -4.83
CA PRO A 88 -13.46 10.99 -4.32
C PRO A 88 -13.16 9.92 -5.38
N GLU A 89 -13.65 10.07 -6.60
CA GLU A 89 -13.46 9.10 -7.67
C GLU A 89 -12.03 9.10 -8.24
N ASP A 90 -11.28 10.18 -8.00
CA ASP A 90 -9.92 10.37 -8.52
C ASP A 90 -8.85 10.13 -7.45
N ASP A 91 -9.20 10.24 -6.15
CA ASP A 91 -8.26 10.08 -5.04
C ASP A 91 -7.53 8.71 -4.95
N PRO A 92 -8.09 7.57 -5.42
CA PRO A 92 -7.35 6.31 -5.38
C PRO A 92 -6.16 6.26 -6.33
N PHE A 93 -6.11 7.16 -7.33
CA PHE A 93 -5.06 7.14 -8.35
C PHE A 93 -3.83 7.97 -7.98
N VAL A 94 -3.92 8.80 -6.94
CA VAL A 94 -2.94 9.85 -6.62
C VAL A 94 -1.55 9.29 -6.23
N GLU A 95 -1.51 8.07 -5.71
CA GLU A 95 -0.29 7.34 -5.35
C GLU A 95 0.40 6.62 -6.54
N HIS A 96 -0.24 6.61 -7.72
CA HIS A 96 0.26 5.89 -8.90
C HIS A 96 1.06 6.75 -9.89
N TYR A 97 1.27 8.03 -9.57
CA TYR A 97 1.86 9.00 -10.50
C TYR A 97 3.37 9.20 -10.34
N GLN A 98 4.00 8.67 -9.30
CA GLN A 98 5.39 8.97 -8.93
C GLN A 98 6.38 8.04 -9.63
N THR A 99 6.08 6.75 -9.72
CA THR A 99 6.99 5.77 -10.33
C THR A 99 7.13 5.90 -11.83
N PRO A 100 6.06 6.20 -12.61
CA PRO A 100 6.22 6.42 -14.04
C PRO A 100 7.33 7.42 -14.43
N PRO A 101 7.35 8.66 -13.89
CA PRO A 101 8.43 9.59 -14.19
C PRO A 101 9.80 9.17 -13.63
N ILE A 102 9.85 8.45 -12.50
CA ILE A 102 11.12 7.94 -11.94
C ILE A 102 11.73 6.87 -12.85
N LEU A 103 10.92 5.93 -13.37
CA LEU A 103 11.38 4.93 -14.32
C LEU A 103 11.96 5.59 -15.58
N GLU A 104 11.30 6.60 -16.13
CA GLU A 104 11.83 7.31 -17.29
C GLU A 104 13.15 8.05 -16.98
N ILE A 105 13.31 8.61 -15.78
CA ILE A 105 14.62 9.15 -15.36
C ILE A 105 15.67 8.04 -15.35
N LEU A 106 15.38 6.87 -14.77
CA LEU A 106 16.32 5.74 -14.77
C LEU A 106 16.66 5.29 -16.20
N TYR A 107 15.70 5.31 -17.13
CA TYR A 107 15.95 4.95 -18.54
C TYR A 107 16.87 5.94 -19.23
N GLU A 108 16.72 7.23 -18.93
CA GLU A 108 17.54 8.31 -19.49
C GLU A 108 18.97 8.32 -18.92
N GLU A 109 19.13 7.99 -17.64
CA GLU A 109 20.41 8.04 -16.94
C GLU A 109 21.22 6.73 -17.03
N ASP A 110 20.56 5.59 -17.25
CA ASP A 110 21.20 4.27 -17.40
C ASP A 110 20.69 3.51 -18.65
N PRO A 111 21.41 3.64 -19.79
CA PRO A 111 21.05 2.96 -21.02
C PRO A 111 21.04 1.42 -20.93
N ALA A 112 21.86 0.82 -20.05
CA ALA A 112 21.93 -0.63 -19.90
C ALA A 112 20.70 -1.17 -19.13
N PHE A 113 20.23 -0.42 -18.13
CA PHE A 113 18.95 -0.69 -17.48
C PHE A 113 17.80 -0.53 -18.47
N HIS A 114 17.77 0.56 -19.24
CA HIS A 114 16.75 0.78 -20.27
C HIS A 114 16.69 -0.37 -21.29
N GLU A 115 17.83 -0.82 -21.81
CA GLU A 115 17.90 -1.98 -22.73
C GLU A 115 17.31 -3.25 -22.08
N SER A 116 17.57 -3.47 -20.79
CA SER A 116 17.04 -4.62 -20.06
C SER A 116 15.52 -4.56 -19.90
N VAL A 117 14.98 -3.37 -19.66
CA VAL A 117 13.51 -3.16 -19.63
C VAL A 117 12.91 -3.37 -21.01
N MET A 118 13.58 -2.94 -22.08
CA MET A 118 13.06 -3.15 -23.43
C MET A 118 13.06 -4.62 -23.85
N LYS A 119 14.07 -5.39 -23.46
CA LYS A 119 14.02 -6.86 -23.57
C LYS A 119 12.85 -7.46 -22.79
N PHE A 120 12.51 -6.90 -21.63
CA PHE A 120 11.36 -7.35 -20.84
C PHE A 120 10.03 -7.04 -21.53
N VAL A 121 9.88 -5.85 -22.13
CA VAL A 121 8.70 -5.48 -22.95
C VAL A 121 8.54 -6.40 -24.15
N GLU A 122 9.63 -6.76 -24.83
CA GLU A 122 9.59 -7.75 -25.91
C GLU A 122 9.14 -9.13 -25.41
N GLU A 123 9.63 -9.56 -24.23
CA GLU A 123 9.28 -10.85 -23.65
C GLU A 123 7.82 -10.90 -23.16
N ILE A 124 7.26 -9.80 -22.67
CA ILE A 124 5.82 -9.66 -22.43
C ILE A 124 5.04 -9.97 -23.72
N GLY A 125 5.47 -9.42 -24.86
CA GLY A 125 4.87 -9.67 -26.16
C GLY A 125 4.89 -11.15 -26.61
N LYS A 126 5.87 -11.93 -26.14
CA LYS A 126 6.00 -13.36 -26.43
C LYS A 126 5.28 -14.25 -25.40
N SER A 127 4.82 -13.67 -24.29
CA SER A 127 4.26 -14.39 -23.13
C SER A 127 2.74 -14.58 -23.22
N GLU A 128 2.17 -14.65 -24.42
CA GLU A 128 0.71 -14.74 -24.63
C GLU A 128 0.06 -15.89 -23.84
N ALA A 129 0.64 -17.09 -23.90
CA ALA A 129 0.11 -18.26 -23.20
C ALA A 129 0.08 -18.08 -21.68
N LEU A 130 1.08 -17.39 -21.11
CA LEU A 130 1.13 -17.08 -19.70
C LEU A 130 0.08 -16.01 -19.35
N ILE A 131 0.14 -14.85 -20.02
CA ILE A 131 -0.72 -13.70 -19.74
C ILE A 131 -2.19 -14.08 -19.95
N GLY A 132 -2.52 -14.74 -21.07
CA GLY A 132 -3.89 -15.18 -21.34
C GLY A 132 -4.43 -16.15 -20.29
N LYS A 133 -3.62 -17.11 -19.82
CA LYS A 133 -4.01 -18.02 -18.73
C LYS A 133 -4.33 -17.24 -17.45
N GLU A 134 -3.47 -16.31 -17.06
CA GLU A 134 -3.64 -15.56 -15.81
C GLU A 134 -4.82 -14.59 -15.89
N SER A 135 -5.03 -13.95 -17.04
CA SER A 135 -6.18 -13.08 -17.29
C SER A 135 -7.51 -13.84 -17.24
N ILE A 136 -7.60 -15.02 -17.85
CA ILE A 136 -8.79 -15.88 -17.78
C ILE A 136 -9.06 -16.33 -16.33
N ARG A 137 -8.02 -16.75 -15.60
CA ARG A 137 -8.13 -17.15 -14.19
C ARG A 137 -8.65 -16.00 -13.32
N ARG A 138 -8.10 -14.79 -13.48
CA ARG A 138 -8.55 -13.60 -12.73
C ARG A 138 -9.99 -13.22 -13.09
N TYR A 139 -10.31 -13.19 -14.38
CA TYR A 139 -11.66 -12.89 -14.87
C TYR A 139 -12.71 -13.80 -14.21
N GLY A 140 -12.47 -15.11 -14.24
CA GLY A 140 -13.35 -16.14 -13.66
C GLY A 140 -13.29 -16.27 -12.14
N GLY A 141 -12.53 -15.42 -11.43
CA GLY A 141 -12.45 -15.46 -9.97
C GLY A 141 -11.65 -16.64 -9.39
N PHE A 142 -10.82 -17.31 -10.19
CA PHE A 142 -10.06 -18.51 -9.78
C PHE A 142 -9.22 -18.29 -8.51
N TYR A 143 -8.67 -17.10 -8.36
CA TYR A 143 -7.84 -16.74 -7.21
C TYR A 143 -8.64 -16.15 -6.05
N GLY A 144 -9.98 -16.09 -6.09
CA GLY A 144 -10.72 -15.32 -5.09
C GLY A 144 -10.33 -13.84 -5.10
N PRO A 145 -10.61 -13.08 -4.02
CA PRO A 145 -10.16 -11.71 -3.91
C PRO A 145 -8.63 -11.67 -3.87
N THR A 146 -8.05 -10.81 -4.71
CA THR A 146 -6.59 -10.61 -4.84
C THR A 146 -6.28 -9.13 -4.94
N CYS A 147 -5.14 -8.76 -4.36
CA CYS A 147 -4.64 -7.41 -4.53
C CYS A 147 -4.14 -7.22 -5.98
N VAL A 148 -4.26 -5.99 -6.48
CA VAL A 148 -3.73 -5.54 -7.77
C VAL A 148 -2.34 -4.92 -7.60
N VAL A 149 -2.13 -4.28 -6.44
CA VAL A 149 -0.87 -3.73 -5.96
C VAL A 149 -0.37 -4.64 -4.85
N ASP A 150 0.65 -5.43 -5.15
CA ASP A 150 1.08 -6.50 -4.26
C ASP A 150 2.36 -6.12 -3.53
N PHE A 151 2.23 -5.74 -2.25
CA PHE A 151 3.37 -5.49 -1.37
C PHE A 151 4.16 -6.78 -1.08
N ALA A 152 3.49 -7.92 -1.11
CA ALA A 152 4.11 -9.23 -1.06
C ALA A 152 3.54 -10.07 -2.20
N PHE A 153 4.26 -11.10 -2.64
CA PHE A 153 3.75 -11.96 -3.70
C PHE A 153 2.43 -12.64 -3.27
N VAL A 154 1.41 -12.49 -4.11
CA VAL A 154 0.12 -13.17 -3.99
C VAL A 154 -0.15 -13.99 -5.25
N PRO A 155 -0.77 -15.18 -5.17
CA PRO A 155 -1.27 -15.90 -6.33
C PRO A 155 -2.10 -15.01 -7.26
N GLY A 156 -1.78 -15.05 -8.55
CA GLY A 156 -2.48 -14.25 -9.57
C GLY A 156 -2.15 -12.76 -9.59
N SER A 157 -1.33 -12.24 -8.68
CA SER A 157 -0.90 -10.83 -8.67
C SER A 157 -0.15 -10.42 -9.93
N THR A 158 -0.17 -9.11 -10.22
CA THR A 158 0.67 -8.53 -11.29
C THR A 158 2.15 -8.86 -11.05
N SER A 159 2.64 -8.68 -9.82
CA SER A 159 4.03 -9.00 -9.42
C SER A 159 4.38 -10.48 -9.62
N ASN A 160 3.44 -11.41 -9.36
CA ASN A 160 3.67 -12.84 -9.59
C ASN A 160 3.86 -13.15 -11.08
N VAL A 161 3.03 -12.57 -11.96
CA VAL A 161 3.16 -12.78 -13.42
C VAL A 161 4.43 -12.15 -13.96
N VAL A 162 4.74 -10.92 -13.56
CA VAL A 162 5.99 -10.22 -13.91
C VAL A 162 7.21 -11.05 -13.50
N ASN A 163 7.23 -11.58 -12.27
CA ASN A 163 8.31 -12.44 -11.81
C ASN A 163 8.47 -13.71 -12.67
N ARG A 164 7.37 -14.35 -13.08
CA ARG A 164 7.43 -15.56 -13.93
C ARG A 164 8.05 -15.29 -15.29
N ILE A 165 7.81 -14.13 -15.87
CA ILE A 165 8.44 -13.70 -17.12
C ILE A 165 9.93 -13.45 -16.87
N LEU A 166 10.27 -12.61 -15.87
CA LEU A 166 11.65 -12.23 -15.54
C LEU A 166 12.57 -13.43 -15.20
N LYS A 167 12.04 -14.47 -14.56
CA LYS A 167 12.81 -15.67 -14.21
C LYS A 167 13.45 -16.35 -15.42
N GLN A 168 12.80 -16.31 -16.58
CA GLN A 168 13.27 -17.00 -17.79
C GLN A 168 14.23 -16.15 -18.64
N MET A 169 14.34 -14.86 -18.32
CA MET A 169 15.13 -13.93 -19.13
C MET A 169 16.63 -13.99 -18.80
N ASP A 170 17.46 -13.70 -19.80
CA ASP A 170 18.90 -13.50 -19.63
C ASP A 170 19.23 -11.99 -19.61
N ILE A 171 18.97 -11.37 -18.46
CA ILE A 171 19.31 -9.96 -18.15
C ILE A 171 19.86 -9.87 -16.71
N PRO A 172 20.59 -8.81 -16.32
CA PRO A 172 21.14 -8.69 -14.98
C PRO A 172 20.09 -8.85 -13.88
N VAL A 173 20.40 -9.64 -12.85
CA VAL A 173 19.48 -9.95 -11.74
C VAL A 173 18.97 -8.69 -11.04
N GLU A 174 19.85 -7.72 -10.84
CA GLU A 174 19.49 -6.44 -10.23
C GLU A 174 18.49 -5.63 -11.09
N HIS A 175 18.58 -5.73 -12.42
CA HIS A 175 17.58 -5.13 -13.32
C HIS A 175 16.23 -5.84 -13.21
N LYS A 176 16.22 -7.18 -13.15
CA LYS A 176 14.98 -7.95 -12.93
C LYS A 176 14.29 -7.52 -11.64
N ARG A 177 15.06 -7.39 -10.56
CA ARG A 177 14.57 -6.96 -9.26
C ARG A 177 14.02 -5.54 -9.31
N ALA A 178 14.69 -4.61 -9.98
CA ALA A 178 14.20 -3.25 -10.16
C ALA A 178 12.88 -3.19 -10.96
N VAL A 179 12.76 -3.96 -12.05
CA VAL A 179 11.51 -4.10 -12.82
C VAL A 179 10.39 -4.66 -11.95
N LEU A 180 10.68 -5.66 -11.13
CA LEU A 180 9.69 -6.25 -10.23
C LEU A 180 9.28 -5.29 -9.11
N SER A 181 10.25 -4.60 -8.50
CA SER A 181 10.02 -3.58 -7.48
C SER A 181 9.11 -2.45 -8.01
N SER A 182 9.32 -2.01 -9.26
CA SER A 182 8.59 -0.89 -9.84
C SER A 182 7.09 -1.16 -9.93
N LYS A 183 6.65 -2.38 -10.23
CA LYS A 183 5.22 -2.73 -10.28
C LYS A 183 4.63 -3.14 -8.93
N SER A 184 5.46 -3.59 -7.98
CA SER A 184 5.03 -3.92 -6.62
C SER A 184 4.76 -2.66 -5.79
N TRP A 185 5.61 -2.36 -4.80
CA TRP A 185 5.51 -1.16 -3.97
C TRP A 185 5.75 0.11 -4.76
N GLY A 186 6.47 0.04 -5.88
CA GLY A 186 6.62 1.18 -6.77
C GLY A 186 5.31 1.56 -7.45
N MET A 187 4.29 0.68 -7.49
CA MET A 187 2.98 1.04 -8.03
C MET A 187 3.03 1.66 -9.43
N ASN A 188 3.97 1.17 -10.28
CA ASN A 188 4.15 1.68 -11.64
C ASN A 188 2.83 1.60 -12.41
N THR A 189 2.18 2.75 -12.56
CA THR A 189 0.79 2.92 -13.00
C THR A 189 -0.25 2.24 -12.09
N SER A 190 -1.51 2.66 -12.22
CA SER A 190 -2.65 2.02 -11.55
C SER A 190 -3.09 0.70 -12.21
N TYR A 191 -2.43 0.27 -13.27
CA TYR A 191 -2.84 -0.91 -14.03
C TYR A 191 -2.58 -2.23 -13.30
N GLY A 192 -3.61 -3.08 -13.26
CA GLY A 192 -3.53 -4.45 -12.79
C GLY A 192 -3.70 -5.46 -13.91
N ILE A 193 -2.93 -6.55 -13.86
CA ILE A 193 -3.10 -7.63 -14.84
C ILE A 193 -4.53 -8.20 -14.82
N GLY A 194 -5.04 -8.54 -15.99
CA GLY A 194 -6.39 -9.00 -16.28
C GLY A 194 -7.41 -7.87 -16.46
N ALA A 195 -7.10 -6.63 -16.08
CA ALA A 195 -8.07 -5.53 -16.12
C ALA A 195 -8.47 -5.19 -17.57
N LYS A 196 -7.51 -5.11 -18.50
CA LYS A 196 -7.83 -4.78 -19.89
C LYS A 196 -8.55 -5.95 -20.56
N PHE A 197 -8.05 -7.17 -20.38
CA PHE A 197 -8.71 -8.39 -20.85
C PHE A 197 -10.20 -8.42 -20.43
N GLN A 198 -10.48 -8.21 -19.15
CA GLN A 198 -11.84 -8.22 -18.62
C GLN A 198 -12.72 -7.16 -19.28
N THR A 199 -12.25 -5.90 -19.37
CA THR A 199 -13.03 -4.85 -20.04
C THR A 199 -13.28 -5.17 -21.52
N SER A 200 -12.28 -5.69 -22.23
CA SER A 200 -12.34 -6.02 -23.64
C SER A 200 -13.31 -7.17 -23.95
N ILE A 201 -13.31 -8.22 -23.12
CA ILE A 201 -14.30 -9.32 -23.22
C ILE A 201 -15.71 -8.78 -23.03
N GLU A 202 -15.93 -7.97 -21.99
CA GLU A 202 -17.26 -7.43 -21.67
C GLU A 202 -17.73 -6.37 -22.67
N ASP A 203 -16.82 -5.80 -23.46
CA ASP A 203 -17.12 -4.92 -24.60
C ASP A 203 -17.41 -5.71 -25.90
N GLY A 204 -17.44 -7.05 -25.83
CA GLY A 204 -17.85 -7.93 -26.92
C GLY A 204 -16.71 -8.45 -27.81
N LYS A 205 -15.45 -8.27 -27.40
CA LYS A 205 -14.29 -8.80 -28.15
C LYS A 205 -14.12 -10.30 -27.90
N THR A 206 -13.49 -10.97 -28.86
CA THR A 206 -13.09 -12.37 -28.69
C THR A 206 -11.99 -12.51 -27.63
N PRO A 207 -11.82 -13.70 -27.02
CA PRO A 207 -10.72 -13.93 -26.09
C PRO A 207 -9.33 -13.61 -26.66
N SER A 208 -9.06 -13.92 -27.93
CA SER A 208 -7.78 -13.61 -28.56
C SER A 208 -7.54 -12.11 -28.71
N GLU A 209 -8.57 -11.34 -29.08
CA GLU A 209 -8.48 -9.88 -29.16
C GLU A 209 -8.28 -9.24 -27.78
N ALA A 210 -9.00 -9.72 -26.77
CA ALA A 210 -8.86 -9.25 -25.39
C ALA A 210 -7.48 -9.56 -24.80
N ILE A 211 -6.91 -10.73 -25.10
CA ILE A 211 -5.53 -11.09 -24.68
C ILE A 211 -4.52 -10.17 -25.36
N LYS A 212 -4.70 -9.85 -26.64
CA LYS A 212 -3.83 -8.92 -27.34
C LYS A 212 -3.82 -7.55 -26.68
N GLU A 213 -4.98 -7.00 -26.33
CA GLU A 213 -5.08 -5.69 -25.67
C GLU A 213 -4.50 -5.68 -24.27
N GLU A 214 -4.63 -6.79 -23.54
CA GLU A 214 -3.98 -6.99 -22.25
C GLU A 214 -2.45 -6.99 -22.36
N ILE A 215 -1.90 -7.67 -23.36
CA ILE A 215 -0.46 -7.67 -23.64
C ILE A 215 0.00 -6.26 -24.03
N ASP A 216 -0.73 -5.58 -24.91
CA ASP A 216 -0.38 -4.23 -25.37
C ASP A 216 -0.37 -3.23 -24.21
N MET A 217 -1.37 -3.30 -23.31
CA MET A 217 -1.40 -2.45 -22.12
C MET A 217 -0.26 -2.78 -21.15
N LEU A 218 0.02 -4.07 -20.89
CA LEU A 218 1.11 -4.48 -20.01
C LEU A 218 2.48 -4.06 -20.56
N LYS A 219 2.68 -4.09 -21.88
CA LYS A 219 3.90 -3.54 -22.52
C LYS A 219 4.02 -2.04 -22.29
N MET A 220 2.95 -1.29 -22.55
CA MET A 220 2.93 0.17 -22.44
C MET A 220 3.33 0.65 -21.04
N VAL A 221 2.90 -0.08 -19.99
CA VAL A 221 3.25 0.21 -18.59
C VAL A 221 4.77 0.27 -18.34
N TYR A 222 5.59 -0.45 -19.12
CA TYR A 222 7.05 -0.41 -18.97
C TYR A 222 7.75 0.37 -20.08
N GLU A 223 7.21 0.33 -21.30
CA GLU A 223 7.75 1.01 -22.48
C GLU A 223 7.63 2.54 -22.39
N SER A 224 6.47 3.04 -21.99
CA SER A 224 6.16 4.47 -21.89
C SER A 224 5.28 4.73 -20.68
N PRO A 225 5.83 4.62 -19.45
CA PRO A 225 5.04 4.53 -18.24
C PRO A 225 4.22 5.82 -17.97
N ILE A 226 4.71 7.02 -18.30
CA ILE A 226 3.91 8.25 -18.18
C ILE A 226 2.71 8.18 -19.13
N ASP A 227 2.94 7.83 -20.40
CA ASP A 227 1.86 7.73 -21.39
C ASP A 227 0.84 6.65 -21.01
N ALA A 228 1.30 5.53 -20.46
CA ALA A 228 0.45 4.47 -19.95
C ALA A 228 -0.46 4.99 -18.83
N GLN A 229 0.09 5.69 -17.85
CA GLN A 229 -0.69 6.25 -16.75
C GLN A 229 -1.65 7.35 -17.22
N VAL A 230 -1.24 8.23 -18.14
CA VAL A 230 -2.15 9.23 -18.74
C VAL A 230 -3.33 8.55 -19.40
N LYS A 231 -3.08 7.54 -20.25
CA LYS A 231 -4.13 6.76 -20.93
C LYS A 231 -5.08 6.12 -19.93
N LEU A 232 -4.57 5.51 -18.86
CA LEU A 232 -5.40 4.88 -17.82
C LEU A 232 -6.30 5.92 -17.11
N MET A 233 -5.79 7.13 -16.87
CA MET A 233 -6.56 8.20 -16.23
C MET A 233 -7.64 8.78 -17.15
N GLU A 234 -7.34 8.91 -18.44
CA GLU A 234 -8.34 9.29 -19.46
C GLU A 234 -9.45 8.22 -19.55
N GLU A 235 -9.09 6.94 -19.60
CA GLU A 235 -10.05 5.82 -19.62
C GLU A 235 -10.87 5.74 -18.31
N ALA A 236 -10.29 6.12 -17.16
CA ALA A 236 -10.98 6.21 -15.88
C ALA A 236 -11.86 7.48 -15.73
N GLY A 237 -11.77 8.43 -16.66
CA GLY A 237 -12.50 9.69 -16.59
C GLY A 237 -12.03 10.61 -15.47
N HIS A 238 -10.73 10.61 -15.18
CA HIS A 238 -10.11 11.49 -14.19
C HIS A 238 -10.23 12.96 -14.61
N THR A 239 -10.63 13.84 -13.67
CA THR A 239 -10.88 15.26 -13.98
C THR A 239 -10.34 16.25 -12.95
N SER A 240 -9.82 15.77 -11.82
CA SER A 240 -9.39 16.65 -10.72
C SER A 240 -8.21 17.56 -11.09
N PHE A 241 -7.35 17.13 -12.01
CA PHE A 241 -6.23 17.91 -12.54
C PHE A 241 -5.67 17.25 -13.82
N ASP A 242 -4.76 17.96 -14.49
CA ASP A 242 -4.01 17.46 -15.64
C ASP A 242 -2.91 16.48 -15.19
N THR A 243 -3.14 15.19 -15.40
CA THR A 243 -2.28 14.09 -14.93
C THR A 243 -0.94 14.05 -15.68
N ARG A 244 -0.91 14.41 -16.96
CA ARG A 244 0.33 14.52 -17.73
C ARG A 244 1.19 15.66 -17.19
N LYS A 245 0.60 16.84 -17.04
CA LYS A 245 1.31 18.00 -16.50
C LYS A 245 1.82 17.75 -15.09
N TYR A 246 1.05 17.03 -14.25
CA TYR A 246 1.51 16.56 -12.95
C TYR A 246 2.78 15.72 -13.08
N MET A 247 2.76 14.64 -13.87
CA MET A 247 3.88 13.70 -13.96
C MET A 247 5.14 14.34 -14.56
N GLU A 248 4.99 15.20 -15.57
CA GLU A 248 6.12 15.95 -16.16
C GLU A 248 6.74 16.94 -15.17
N THR A 249 5.91 17.65 -14.42
CA THR A 249 6.39 18.58 -13.38
C THR A 249 7.10 17.81 -12.26
N TYR A 250 6.53 16.68 -11.84
CA TYR A 250 7.13 15.80 -10.84
C TYR A 250 8.48 15.25 -11.33
N LYS A 251 8.55 14.73 -12.57
CA LYS A 251 9.78 14.25 -13.22
C LYS A 251 10.90 15.29 -13.17
N GLN A 252 10.59 16.53 -13.55
CA GLN A 252 11.56 17.61 -13.57
C GLN A 252 12.10 17.93 -12.17
N ARG A 253 11.21 18.00 -11.17
CA ARG A 253 11.56 18.38 -9.79
C ARG A 253 12.34 17.29 -9.05
N ILE A 254 11.92 16.02 -9.18
CA ILE A 254 12.53 14.90 -8.44
C ILE A 254 13.85 14.40 -9.06
N ARG A 255 14.14 14.76 -10.31
CA ARG A 255 15.29 14.24 -11.08
C ARG A 255 16.61 14.32 -10.31
N LYS A 256 16.88 15.45 -9.67
CA LYS A 256 18.14 15.62 -8.91
C LYS A 256 18.24 14.61 -7.76
N THR A 257 17.15 14.40 -7.03
CA THR A 257 17.10 13.46 -5.91
C THR A 257 17.29 12.02 -6.38
N VAL A 258 16.67 11.64 -7.50
CA VAL A 258 16.87 10.32 -8.13
C VAL A 258 18.33 10.11 -8.51
N LYS A 259 18.95 11.07 -9.21
CA LYS A 259 20.36 10.99 -9.60
C LYS A 259 21.30 10.87 -8.40
N ASN A 260 21.07 11.67 -7.36
CA ASN A 260 21.86 11.58 -6.13
C ASN A 260 21.75 10.19 -5.48
N ALA A 261 20.56 9.58 -5.50
CA ALA A 261 20.36 8.22 -4.98
C ALA A 261 21.10 7.17 -5.82
N MET A 262 21.09 7.31 -7.15
CA MET A 262 21.88 6.46 -8.07
C MET A 262 23.38 6.60 -7.77
N ASP A 263 23.89 7.83 -7.67
CA ASP A 263 25.31 8.12 -7.38
C ASP A 263 25.74 7.58 -6.00
N ALA A 264 24.80 7.41 -5.07
CA ALA A 264 25.01 6.87 -3.74
C ALA A 264 24.80 5.34 -3.64
N ASP A 265 24.71 4.64 -4.77
CA ASP A 265 24.44 3.19 -4.87
C ASP A 265 23.15 2.75 -4.18
N VAL A 266 22.11 3.61 -4.14
CA VAL A 266 20.79 3.17 -3.68
C VAL A 266 20.23 2.23 -4.74
N PHE A 267 19.81 1.04 -4.33
CA PHE A 267 19.26 0.03 -5.23
C PHE A 267 18.06 0.58 -6.02
N TYR A 268 18.02 0.38 -7.34
CA TYR A 268 16.97 0.97 -8.19
C TYR A 268 15.56 0.58 -7.76
N GLY A 269 15.36 -0.64 -7.25
CA GLY A 269 14.07 -1.04 -6.69
C GLY A 269 13.64 -0.18 -5.50
N ASN A 270 14.58 0.31 -4.69
CA ASN A 270 14.28 1.26 -3.61
C ASN A 270 14.02 2.67 -4.15
N ILE A 271 14.71 3.08 -5.23
CA ILE A 271 14.50 4.38 -5.90
C ILE A 271 13.08 4.50 -6.47
N VAL A 272 12.52 3.42 -7.05
CA VAL A 272 11.12 3.40 -7.53
C VAL A 272 10.10 3.16 -6.41
N THR A 273 10.50 2.58 -5.28
CA THR A 273 9.57 2.22 -4.19
C THR A 273 9.36 3.35 -3.19
N VAL A 274 10.44 3.92 -2.67
CA VAL A 274 10.37 4.88 -1.55
C VAL A 274 9.55 6.13 -1.91
N PRO A 275 9.71 6.74 -3.10
CA PRO A 275 8.91 7.90 -3.49
C PRO A 275 7.41 7.60 -3.66
N ALA A 276 7.05 6.46 -4.26
CA ALA A 276 5.65 6.11 -4.49
C ALA A 276 4.89 5.90 -3.18
N TYR A 277 5.52 5.24 -2.23
CA TYR A 277 4.87 4.84 -0.99
C TYR A 277 4.72 6.01 0.02
N GLY A 278 5.58 7.03 -0.05
CA GLY A 278 5.54 8.17 0.86
C GLY A 278 4.46 9.21 0.55
N VAL A 279 3.82 9.19 -0.63
CA VAL A 279 2.92 10.29 -1.04
C VAL A 279 1.44 10.10 -0.70
N GLY A 280 1.02 8.88 -0.33
CA GLY A 280 -0.39 8.51 -0.17
C GLY A 280 -1.18 9.35 0.85
N ASP A 281 -0.53 10.10 1.72
CA ASP A 281 -1.20 10.95 2.70
C ASP A 281 -1.62 12.33 2.17
N VAL A 282 -1.22 12.69 0.96
CA VAL A 282 -1.62 13.94 0.30
C VAL A 282 -2.65 13.62 -0.77
N ALA A 283 -3.91 14.03 -0.54
CA ALA A 283 -5.02 13.82 -1.47
C ALA A 283 -5.40 12.35 -1.76
N HIS A 284 -4.93 11.38 -0.95
CA HIS A 284 -5.43 10.01 -0.94
C HIS A 284 -5.94 9.58 0.46
N HIS A 285 -5.13 9.60 1.54
CA HIS A 285 -5.63 9.36 2.91
C HIS A 285 -6.23 10.60 3.57
N ILE A 286 -5.59 11.76 3.42
CA ILE A 286 -6.23 13.05 3.68
C ILE A 286 -6.91 13.44 2.37
N SER A 287 -8.18 13.05 2.25
CA SER A 287 -8.95 13.16 1.00
C SER A 287 -10.43 13.37 1.24
N GLN A 288 -11.15 13.66 0.15
CA GLN A 288 -12.59 13.85 0.22
C GLN A 288 -13.34 12.55 0.56
N SER A 289 -12.91 11.38 0.07
CA SER A 289 -13.51 10.09 0.42
C SER A 289 -13.36 9.79 1.92
N MET A 290 -12.16 9.99 2.50
CA MET A 290 -11.92 9.82 3.93
C MET A 290 -12.74 10.79 4.78
N TYR A 291 -12.83 12.07 4.37
CA TYR A 291 -13.68 13.05 5.07
C TYR A 291 -15.17 12.70 5.03
N ASN A 292 -15.63 12.09 3.94
CA ASN A 292 -17.01 11.60 3.82
C ASN A 292 -17.25 10.38 4.71
N MET A 293 -16.34 9.41 4.70
CA MET A 293 -16.45 8.18 5.49
C MET A 293 -16.44 8.47 6.99
N THR A 294 -15.59 9.40 7.43
CA THR A 294 -15.42 9.80 8.84
C THR A 294 -16.45 10.83 9.33
N LYS A 295 -17.48 11.16 8.53
CA LYS A 295 -18.68 11.82 9.06
C LYS A 295 -19.34 10.97 10.14
N ASP A 296 -19.24 9.65 10.01
CA ASP A 296 -19.70 8.69 10.98
C ASP A 296 -18.81 8.65 12.23
N ASP A 297 -19.42 8.87 13.40
CA ASP A 297 -18.72 8.92 14.68
C ASP A 297 -18.05 7.58 15.04
N VAL A 298 -18.65 6.45 14.68
CA VAL A 298 -18.12 5.12 15.01
C VAL A 298 -16.93 4.81 14.12
N VAL A 299 -16.98 5.12 12.83
CA VAL A 299 -15.83 5.00 11.91
C VAL A 299 -14.65 5.81 12.45
N LEU A 300 -14.86 7.08 12.79
CA LEU A 300 -13.78 7.91 13.32
C LEU A 300 -13.26 7.37 14.67
N ALA A 301 -14.16 6.91 15.54
CA ALA A 301 -13.77 6.33 16.81
C ALA A 301 -12.92 5.07 16.66
N VAL A 302 -13.17 4.24 15.65
CA VAL A 302 -12.32 3.10 15.31
C VAL A 302 -10.92 3.59 14.92
N ILE A 303 -10.81 4.54 13.98
CA ILE A 303 -9.51 5.07 13.53
C ILE A 303 -8.73 5.68 14.70
N ASN A 304 -9.39 6.47 15.55
CA ASN A 304 -8.77 7.07 16.73
C ASN A 304 -8.31 6.01 17.74
N ALA A 305 -9.16 5.04 18.08
CA ALA A 305 -8.79 3.99 19.04
C ALA A 305 -7.63 3.14 18.52
N VAL A 306 -7.62 2.78 17.23
CA VAL A 306 -6.52 2.01 16.62
C VAL A 306 -5.22 2.82 16.62
N THR A 307 -5.29 4.12 16.34
CA THR A 307 -4.14 5.03 16.40
C THR A 307 -3.59 5.17 17.83
N ASP A 308 -4.47 5.25 18.84
CA ASP A 308 -4.07 5.31 20.23
C ASP A 308 -3.47 3.99 20.73
N VAL A 309 -3.96 2.83 20.24
CA VAL A 309 -3.36 1.51 20.53
C VAL A 309 -1.95 1.42 19.95
N LEU A 310 -1.77 1.88 18.70
CA LEU A 310 -0.45 1.99 18.07
C LEU A 310 0.50 2.84 18.93
N GLU A 311 0.11 4.07 19.28
CA GLU A 311 0.94 4.98 20.07
C GLU A 311 1.26 4.39 21.45
N GLY A 312 0.25 3.89 22.17
CA GLY A 312 0.42 3.29 23.50
C GLY A 312 1.35 2.09 23.48
N THR A 313 1.22 1.22 22.48
CA THR A 313 2.06 0.02 22.32
C THR A 313 3.49 0.38 21.94
N MET A 314 3.68 1.26 20.95
CA MET A 314 5.01 1.70 20.52
C MET A 314 5.77 2.40 21.65
N ASN A 315 5.10 3.22 22.46
CA ASN A 315 5.70 3.83 23.64
C ASN A 315 6.14 2.80 24.70
N ARG A 316 5.38 1.71 24.90
CA ARG A 316 5.76 0.61 25.81
C ARG A 316 6.95 -0.22 25.30
N ALA A 317 7.11 -0.28 23.98
CA ALA A 317 8.17 -1.00 23.29
C ALA A 317 9.51 -0.26 23.28
N LYS A 318 9.52 1.06 23.50
CA LYS A 318 10.75 1.86 23.50
C LYS A 318 11.82 1.27 24.41
N GLY A 319 13.06 1.19 23.89
CA GLY A 319 14.21 0.58 24.54
C GLY A 319 14.18 -0.95 24.62
N LYS A 320 13.21 -1.62 23.97
CA LYS A 320 13.06 -3.08 23.94
C LYS A 320 12.94 -3.64 22.52
N PHE A 321 13.17 -2.83 21.50
CA PHE A 321 13.16 -3.28 20.11
C PHE A 321 14.33 -4.25 19.89
N ARG A 322 14.07 -5.39 19.25
CA ARG A 322 15.08 -6.45 19.08
C ARG A 322 16.06 -6.12 17.96
N ASP A 323 15.55 -5.49 16.91
CA ASP A 323 16.22 -5.16 15.65
C ASP A 323 15.47 -3.99 14.95
N GLU A 324 15.97 -3.57 13.79
CA GLU A 324 15.42 -2.47 12.99
C GLU A 324 14.02 -2.76 12.42
N TYR A 325 13.61 -4.03 12.35
CA TYR A 325 12.28 -4.44 11.87
C TYR A 325 11.26 -4.51 13.01
N SER A 326 11.71 -4.51 14.26
CA SER A 326 10.86 -4.61 15.45
C SER A 326 9.85 -3.46 15.56
N PRO A 327 10.20 -2.17 15.30
CA PRO A 327 9.21 -1.10 15.25
C PRO A 327 8.08 -1.35 14.25
N LEU A 328 8.40 -1.86 13.06
CA LEU A 328 7.41 -2.15 12.00
C LEU A 328 6.50 -3.33 12.39
N THR A 329 7.10 -4.39 12.90
CA THR A 329 6.34 -5.57 13.36
C THR A 329 5.40 -5.17 14.49
N ILE A 330 5.91 -4.54 15.55
CA ILE A 330 5.09 -4.16 16.71
C ILE A 330 4.00 -3.16 16.32
N GLY A 331 4.31 -2.16 15.49
CA GLY A 331 3.33 -1.17 15.04
C GLY A 331 2.18 -1.79 14.25
N THR A 332 2.48 -2.60 13.23
CA THR A 332 1.45 -3.23 12.39
C THR A 332 0.69 -4.35 13.12
N ASP A 333 1.33 -5.05 14.06
CA ASP A 333 0.67 -6.06 14.89
C ASP A 333 -0.29 -5.41 15.91
N ALA A 334 0.09 -4.25 16.47
CA ALA A 334 -0.76 -3.51 17.41
C ALA A 334 -2.07 -3.05 16.76
N THR A 335 -2.01 -2.51 15.54
CA THR A 335 -3.21 -2.07 14.83
C THR A 335 -4.08 -3.26 14.40
N ALA A 336 -3.48 -4.34 13.91
CA ALA A 336 -4.19 -5.59 13.59
C ALA A 336 -4.94 -6.16 14.81
N ALA A 337 -4.27 -6.21 15.97
CA ALA A 337 -4.86 -6.64 17.23
C ALA A 337 -6.02 -5.73 17.65
N ALA A 338 -5.86 -4.42 17.53
CA ALA A 338 -6.89 -3.43 17.86
C ALA A 338 -8.15 -3.61 17.01
N VAL A 339 -8.00 -3.69 15.69
CA VAL A 339 -9.13 -3.85 14.76
C VAL A 339 -9.88 -5.15 15.04
N THR A 340 -9.15 -6.25 15.25
CA THR A 340 -9.76 -7.56 15.52
C THR A 340 -10.47 -7.57 16.87
N LYS A 341 -9.92 -6.91 17.89
CA LYS A 341 -10.58 -6.74 19.18
C LYS A 341 -11.91 -6.01 19.02
N ILE A 342 -11.95 -4.92 18.24
CA ILE A 342 -13.19 -4.16 17.96
C ILE A 342 -14.22 -5.04 17.25
N LEU A 343 -13.78 -5.84 16.28
CA LEU A 343 -14.65 -6.79 15.56
C LEU A 343 -15.29 -7.80 16.52
N TRP A 344 -14.50 -8.38 17.42
CA TRP A 344 -14.96 -9.42 18.36
C TRP A 344 -15.90 -8.90 19.45
N MET A 345 -15.91 -7.59 19.73
CA MET A 345 -16.80 -7.01 20.76
C MET A 345 -18.29 -7.20 20.45
N ASP A 346 -18.65 -7.38 19.18
CA ASP A 346 -20.02 -7.62 18.72
C ASP A 346 -20.31 -9.12 18.44
N GLY A 347 -19.37 -10.02 18.77
CA GLY A 347 -19.50 -11.45 18.53
C GLY A 347 -19.20 -11.91 17.10
N PHE A 348 -18.73 -11.01 16.23
CA PHE A 348 -18.24 -11.38 14.90
C PHE A 348 -16.85 -12.00 15.01
N THR A 349 -16.72 -13.24 14.57
CA THR A 349 -15.42 -13.88 14.45
C THR A 349 -14.76 -13.48 13.13
N THR A 350 -13.43 -13.53 13.09
CA THR A 350 -12.65 -13.31 11.87
C THR A 350 -13.12 -14.22 10.74
N MET A 351 -13.30 -15.51 11.00
CA MET A 351 -13.75 -16.48 9.99
C MET A 351 -15.13 -16.15 9.40
N MET A 352 -16.06 -15.58 10.17
CA MET A 352 -17.36 -15.14 9.63
C MET A 352 -17.18 -14.01 8.62
N VAL A 353 -16.26 -13.08 8.88
CA VAL A 353 -15.99 -11.94 7.98
C VAL A 353 -15.24 -12.38 6.74
N LEU A 354 -14.22 -13.24 6.89
CA LEU A 354 -13.50 -13.82 5.77
C LEU A 354 -14.47 -14.61 4.87
N ASP A 355 -15.34 -15.45 5.44
CA ASP A 355 -16.35 -16.21 4.69
C ASP A 355 -17.31 -15.27 3.93
N LEU A 356 -17.79 -14.21 4.59
CA LEU A 356 -18.66 -13.21 3.99
C LEU A 356 -17.99 -12.53 2.79
N LEU A 357 -16.80 -11.96 2.97
CA LEU A 357 -16.12 -11.16 1.94
C LEU A 357 -15.66 -12.04 0.77
N VAL A 358 -15.17 -13.26 1.02
CA VAL A 358 -14.76 -14.19 -0.06
C VAL A 358 -15.98 -14.70 -0.84
N LYS A 359 -17.08 -15.09 -0.17
CA LYS A 359 -18.31 -15.48 -0.88
C LYS A 359 -18.92 -14.31 -1.65
N ARG A 360 -18.92 -13.11 -1.06
CA ARG A 360 -19.38 -11.89 -1.73
C ARG A 360 -18.54 -11.59 -2.96
N PHE A 361 -17.21 -11.75 -2.90
CA PHE A 361 -16.33 -11.62 -4.08
C PHE A 361 -16.79 -12.53 -5.22
N HIS A 362 -16.94 -13.83 -4.95
CA HIS A 362 -17.36 -14.80 -5.98
C HIS A 362 -18.74 -14.47 -6.54
N ASN A 363 -19.67 -14.04 -5.70
CA ASN A 363 -20.97 -13.58 -6.17
C ASN A 363 -20.87 -12.30 -7.02
N LEU A 364 -19.97 -11.37 -6.68
CA LEU A 364 -19.72 -10.18 -7.51
C LEU A 364 -19.13 -10.56 -8.87
N VAL A 365 -18.21 -11.54 -8.93
CA VAL A 365 -17.68 -12.05 -10.21
C VAL A 365 -18.83 -12.46 -11.15
N LEU A 366 -19.84 -13.17 -10.61
CA LEU A 366 -20.96 -13.68 -11.40
C LEU A 366 -22.00 -12.59 -11.75
N THR A 367 -22.21 -11.63 -10.87
CA THR A 367 -23.28 -10.61 -11.02
C THR A 367 -22.80 -9.31 -11.64
N ASN A 368 -21.50 -9.04 -11.60
CA ASN A 368 -20.86 -7.86 -12.16
C ASN A 368 -19.50 -8.22 -12.80
N PRO A 369 -19.50 -8.86 -13.97
CA PRO A 369 -18.26 -9.22 -14.67
C PRO A 369 -17.46 -8.01 -15.16
N ARG A 370 -18.01 -6.79 -15.11
CA ARG A 370 -17.31 -5.52 -15.41
C ARG A 370 -16.63 -4.86 -14.20
N ARG A 371 -16.65 -5.48 -13.01
CA ARG A 371 -16.04 -4.93 -11.79
C ARG A 371 -14.59 -4.46 -12.01
N GLY A 372 -14.20 -3.31 -11.45
CA GLY A 372 -12.79 -2.90 -11.51
C GLY A 372 -11.90 -3.90 -10.77
N ALA A 373 -10.69 -4.16 -11.27
CA ALA A 373 -9.72 -5.01 -10.57
C ALA A 373 -9.36 -4.44 -9.18
N ALA A 374 -9.39 -3.12 -9.02
CA ALA A 374 -9.15 -2.42 -7.76
C ALA A 374 -10.34 -2.49 -6.78
N ALA A 375 -11.55 -2.87 -7.22
CA ALA A 375 -12.75 -2.86 -6.37
C ALA A 375 -12.66 -3.77 -5.14
N GLU A 376 -11.71 -4.70 -5.12
CA GLU A 376 -11.55 -5.72 -4.07
C GLU A 376 -10.17 -5.67 -3.42
N LEU A 377 -9.32 -4.71 -3.83
CA LEU A 377 -7.94 -4.53 -3.40
C LEU A 377 -7.86 -4.52 -1.86
N HIS A 378 -8.54 -3.55 -1.28
CA HIS A 378 -8.47 -3.24 0.14
C HIS A 378 -9.20 -4.25 1.04
N ASN A 379 -10.21 -4.95 0.51
CA ASN A 379 -10.86 -6.03 1.24
C ASN A 379 -9.86 -7.15 1.55
N VAL A 380 -8.89 -7.42 0.66
CA VAL A 380 -7.82 -8.40 0.90
C VAL A 380 -6.90 -7.96 2.04
N ASP A 381 -6.53 -6.68 2.08
CA ASP A 381 -5.67 -6.17 3.16
C ASP A 381 -6.41 -6.17 4.50
N PHE A 382 -7.71 -5.87 4.49
CA PHE A 382 -8.54 -5.95 5.69
C PHE A 382 -8.63 -7.38 6.24
N ILE A 383 -8.91 -8.39 5.39
CA ILE A 383 -8.98 -9.80 5.85
C ILE A 383 -7.63 -10.32 6.35
N ASP A 384 -6.52 -9.93 5.71
CA ASP A 384 -5.17 -10.29 6.16
C ASP A 384 -4.87 -9.65 7.53
N MET A 385 -5.28 -8.39 7.72
CA MET A 385 -5.13 -7.68 8.99
C MET A 385 -5.92 -8.32 10.13
N ILE A 386 -7.20 -8.67 9.94
CA ILE A 386 -8.01 -9.24 11.04
C ILE A 386 -7.63 -10.70 11.37
N GLU A 387 -7.12 -11.44 10.39
CA GLU A 387 -6.57 -12.78 10.65
C GLU A 387 -5.26 -12.71 11.45
N LYS A 388 -4.37 -11.80 11.06
CA LYS A 388 -3.15 -11.52 11.82
C LYS A 388 -3.50 -11.10 13.25
N GLY A 389 -4.48 -10.23 13.41
CA GLY A 389 -4.94 -9.78 14.71
C GLY A 389 -5.56 -10.88 15.57
N GLU A 390 -6.31 -11.83 15.01
CA GLU A 390 -6.82 -13.00 15.74
C GLU A 390 -5.68 -13.81 16.35
N ARG A 391 -4.64 -14.12 15.56
CA ARG A 391 -3.45 -14.84 16.04
C ARG A 391 -2.74 -14.11 17.20
N ILE A 392 -2.87 -12.79 17.29
CA ILE A 392 -2.29 -11.99 18.35
C ILE A 392 -3.19 -11.96 19.60
N ILE A 393 -4.48 -11.64 19.45
CA ILE A 393 -5.37 -11.38 20.59
C ILE A 393 -5.90 -12.65 21.25
N ASP A 394 -5.90 -13.79 20.54
CA ASP A 394 -6.37 -15.05 21.10
C ASP A 394 -5.43 -15.57 22.22
N HIS A 395 -6.00 -16.37 23.12
CA HIS A 395 -5.32 -16.91 24.29
C HIS A 395 -4.31 -18.01 23.93
N ILE A 396 -3.26 -18.14 24.74
CA ILE A 396 -2.28 -19.23 24.62
C ILE A 396 -2.98 -20.57 24.96
N PRO A 397 -2.78 -21.65 24.18
CA PRO A 397 -1.77 -21.82 23.13
C PRO A 397 -2.25 -21.49 21.70
N ARG A 398 -3.49 -21.03 21.51
CA ARG A 398 -4.05 -20.77 20.17
C ARG A 398 -3.53 -19.47 19.54
N GLY A 399 -3.38 -18.41 20.34
CA GLY A 399 -2.78 -17.14 19.93
C GLY A 399 -1.63 -16.70 20.84
N ALA A 400 -1.23 -15.44 20.70
CA ALA A 400 -0.08 -14.86 21.40
C ALA A 400 -0.43 -14.23 22.76
N GLY A 401 -1.69 -14.29 23.20
CA GLY A 401 -2.12 -13.71 24.47
C GLY A 401 -1.96 -12.19 24.53
N SER A 402 -2.14 -11.51 23.40
CA SER A 402 -1.94 -10.05 23.22
C SER A 402 -0.52 -9.58 23.53
N ILE A 403 0.50 -10.40 23.24
CA ILE A 403 1.91 -10.07 23.39
C ILE A 403 2.62 -10.25 22.04
N VAL A 404 3.34 -9.22 21.61
CA VAL A 404 4.13 -9.24 20.37
C VAL A 404 5.58 -8.96 20.73
N GLN A 405 6.48 -9.86 20.35
CA GLN A 405 7.90 -9.76 20.66
C GLN A 405 8.24 -9.53 22.16
N GLY A 406 7.34 -9.93 23.08
CA GLY A 406 7.50 -9.70 24.52
C GLY A 406 6.92 -8.35 25.01
N VAL A 407 6.33 -7.56 24.12
CA VAL A 407 5.62 -6.32 24.43
C VAL A 407 4.11 -6.58 24.48
N PRO A 408 3.43 -6.34 25.61
CA PRO A 408 1.98 -6.40 25.68
C PRO A 408 1.35 -5.26 24.86
N ILE A 409 0.37 -5.61 24.01
CA ILE A 409 -0.40 -4.63 23.23
C ILE A 409 -1.28 -3.80 24.18
N ASP A 410 -1.28 -2.48 24.00
CA ASP A 410 -2.12 -1.58 24.77
C ASP A 410 -3.53 -1.48 24.18
N LEU A 411 -4.40 -2.44 24.49
CA LEU A 411 -5.81 -2.42 24.05
C LEU A 411 -6.70 -1.45 24.85
N SER A 412 -6.17 -0.81 25.91
CA SER A 412 -6.96 0.04 26.79
C SER A 412 -7.63 1.27 26.12
N PRO A 413 -7.11 1.85 25.01
CA PRO A 413 -7.81 2.88 24.28
C PRO A 413 -9.18 2.44 23.76
N ILE A 414 -9.35 1.17 23.38
CA ILE A 414 -10.65 0.63 22.95
C ILE A 414 -11.62 0.57 24.14
N ASP A 415 -11.16 0.06 25.28
CA ASP A 415 -11.97 -0.09 26.50
C ASP A 415 -12.39 1.26 27.10
N LYS A 416 -11.61 2.32 26.86
CA LYS A 416 -11.87 3.68 27.34
C LYS A 416 -12.61 4.56 26.32
N ASN A 417 -12.75 4.12 25.07
CA ASN A 417 -13.36 4.93 24.02
C ASN A 417 -14.89 4.99 24.21
N GLU A 418 -15.41 6.18 24.49
CA GLU A 418 -16.83 6.37 24.79
C GLU A 418 -17.75 5.91 23.65
N VAL A 419 -17.40 6.23 22.40
CA VAL A 419 -18.19 5.86 21.22
C VAL A 419 -18.20 4.34 21.06
N LEU A 420 -17.02 3.71 21.09
CA LEU A 420 -16.91 2.27 20.91
C LEU A 420 -17.55 1.50 22.06
N GLN A 421 -17.55 1.99 23.30
CA GLN A 421 -18.23 1.32 24.41
C GLN A 421 -19.75 1.55 24.45
N ASN A 422 -20.29 2.46 23.63
CA ASN A 422 -21.70 2.83 23.63
C ASN A 422 -22.34 2.77 22.23
N PRO A 423 -22.30 1.62 21.51
CA PRO A 423 -22.85 1.50 20.16
C PRO A 423 -24.36 1.80 20.09
N GLN A 424 -25.09 1.60 21.19
CA GLN A 424 -26.52 1.89 21.33
C GLN A 424 -26.90 3.36 21.13
N ARG A 425 -25.93 4.28 21.16
CA ARG A 425 -26.17 5.71 20.89
C ARG A 425 -26.20 6.05 19.40
N TYR A 426 -25.76 5.12 18.54
CA TYR A 426 -25.54 5.35 17.11
C TYR A 426 -26.48 4.52 16.21
N THR A 427 -27.48 3.86 16.80
CA THR A 427 -28.51 3.10 16.09
C THR A 427 -29.73 2.90 16.99
N TYR A 428 -30.68 2.04 16.59
CA TYR A 428 -31.78 1.62 17.45
C TYR A 428 -31.24 0.93 18.73
N PRO A 429 -31.39 1.53 19.93
CA PRO A 429 -30.56 1.19 21.08
C PRO A 429 -30.60 -0.28 21.53
N ALA A 430 -31.77 -0.92 21.46
CA ALA A 430 -31.94 -2.32 21.89
C ALA A 430 -31.34 -3.35 20.91
N CYS A 431 -30.96 -2.92 19.69
CA CYS A 431 -30.52 -3.79 18.60
C CYS A 431 -29.12 -3.42 18.08
N ALA A 432 -28.30 -2.74 18.89
CA ALA A 432 -27.01 -2.18 18.49
C ALA A 432 -25.88 -3.20 18.38
N ILE A 433 -26.16 -4.36 17.77
CA ILE A 433 -25.27 -5.52 17.69
C ILE A 433 -24.37 -5.55 16.44
N THR A 434 -24.60 -4.66 15.47
CA THR A 434 -23.84 -4.63 14.20
C THR A 434 -23.17 -3.28 13.93
N VAL A 435 -23.12 -2.39 14.93
CA VAL A 435 -22.66 -1.00 14.75
C VAL A 435 -21.16 -0.93 14.52
N ARG A 436 -20.35 -1.63 15.33
CA ARG A 436 -18.89 -1.64 15.15
C ARG A 436 -18.54 -2.41 13.87
N PHE A 437 -19.23 -3.51 13.62
CA PHE A 437 -19.11 -4.27 12.37
C PHE A 437 -19.39 -3.40 11.13
N SER A 438 -20.48 -2.63 11.09
CA SER A 438 -20.79 -1.79 9.92
C SER A 438 -19.80 -0.63 9.71
N ALA A 439 -19.22 -0.09 10.79
CA ALA A 439 -18.10 0.83 10.69
C ALA A 439 -16.86 0.16 10.11
N LEU A 440 -16.53 -1.05 10.59
CA LEU A 440 -15.41 -1.85 10.07
C LEU A 440 -15.61 -2.26 8.61
N MET A 441 -16.83 -2.55 8.15
CA MET A 441 -17.07 -2.90 6.74
C MET A 441 -16.84 -1.72 5.80
N ARG A 442 -17.16 -0.49 6.21
CA ARG A 442 -16.75 0.71 5.45
C ARG A 442 -15.24 0.88 5.42
N LEU A 443 -14.58 0.63 6.55
CA LEU A 443 -13.12 0.69 6.63
C LEU A 443 -12.44 -0.48 5.90
N ALA A 444 -13.14 -1.59 5.62
CA ALA A 444 -12.59 -2.68 4.80
C ALA A 444 -12.41 -2.28 3.33
N ASP A 445 -13.18 -1.28 2.86
CA ASP A 445 -13.03 -0.71 1.52
C ASP A 445 -11.91 0.33 1.47
N PHE A 446 -11.50 0.90 2.62
CA PHE A 446 -10.37 1.84 2.73
C PHE A 446 -9.61 1.71 4.07
N PRO A 447 -8.84 0.62 4.27
CA PRO A 447 -8.23 0.25 5.54
C PRO A 447 -6.88 0.91 5.77
N CYS A 448 -6.39 1.77 4.87
CA CYS A 448 -5.01 2.27 4.87
C CYS A 448 -4.58 2.96 6.17
N LEU A 449 -5.53 3.56 6.92
CA LEU A 449 -5.26 4.14 8.24
C LEU A 449 -5.32 3.12 9.39
N LEU A 450 -5.87 1.92 9.16
CA LEU A 450 -5.88 0.80 10.08
C LEU A 450 -4.66 -0.11 9.88
N THR A 451 -4.36 -0.48 8.64
CA THR A 451 -3.08 -1.12 8.28
C THR A 451 -1.92 -0.16 8.53
N SER A 452 -2.22 1.14 8.53
CA SER A 452 -1.34 2.28 8.82
C SER A 452 -0.19 2.37 7.81
N GLU A 453 -0.56 2.68 6.57
CA GLU A 453 0.39 3.02 5.51
C GLU A 453 1.33 4.18 5.87
N PRO A 454 0.92 5.26 6.57
CA PRO A 454 1.85 6.30 7.01
C PRO A 454 2.98 5.73 7.87
N VAL A 455 2.64 4.81 8.79
CA VAL A 455 3.61 4.11 9.65
C VAL A 455 4.52 3.23 8.82
N THR A 456 3.95 2.43 7.91
CA THR A 456 4.73 1.49 7.09
C THR A 456 5.69 2.25 6.17
N ALA A 457 5.25 3.35 5.53
CA ALA A 457 6.09 4.16 4.67
C ALA A 457 7.25 4.80 5.43
N THR A 458 6.97 5.42 6.58
CA THR A 458 8.02 6.02 7.43
C THR A 458 9.02 4.97 7.94
N LEU A 459 8.55 3.81 8.39
CA LEU A 459 9.43 2.76 8.92
C LEU A 459 10.24 2.08 7.82
N MET A 460 9.65 1.83 6.65
CA MET A 460 10.35 1.23 5.53
C MET A 460 11.40 2.16 4.94
N THR A 461 11.19 3.49 4.92
CA THR A 461 12.26 4.44 4.61
C THR A 461 13.43 4.32 5.59
N ASN A 462 13.15 4.25 6.89
CA ASN A 462 14.18 4.05 7.90
C ASN A 462 14.92 2.71 7.73
N ILE A 463 14.22 1.60 7.48
CA ILE A 463 14.81 0.27 7.26
C ILE A 463 15.65 0.24 5.98
N ILE A 464 15.10 0.71 4.86
CA ILE A 464 15.79 0.77 3.56
C ILE A 464 17.04 1.63 3.66
N SER A 465 17.02 2.71 4.46
CA SER A 465 18.18 3.58 4.64
C SER A 465 19.39 2.86 5.27
N LEU A 466 19.14 1.83 6.09
CA LEU A 466 20.18 0.97 6.68
C LEU A 466 20.68 -0.10 5.68
N HIS A 467 19.81 -0.48 4.73
CA HIS A 467 20.04 -1.59 3.81
C HIS A 467 19.95 -1.16 2.33
N LYS A 468 20.40 0.07 2.01
CA LYS A 468 20.09 0.74 0.73
C LYS A 468 20.46 -0.01 -0.54
N LYS A 469 21.42 -0.95 -0.47
CA LYS A 469 21.90 -1.76 -1.59
C LYS A 469 21.07 -3.01 -1.86
N GLN A 470 20.05 -3.30 -1.03
CA GLN A 470 19.20 -4.49 -1.16
C GLN A 470 17.80 -4.12 -1.64
N ALA A 471 17.21 -4.96 -2.50
CA ALA A 471 15.81 -4.85 -2.89
C ALA A 471 14.89 -5.22 -1.72
N HIS A 472 14.05 -4.27 -1.27
CA HIS A 472 13.06 -4.51 -0.21
C HIS A 472 11.66 -4.82 -0.71
N SER A 473 11.41 -4.65 -2.01
CA SER A 473 10.10 -4.84 -2.64
C SER A 473 10.18 -5.76 -3.88
N PRO A 474 9.19 -6.62 -4.11
CA PRO A 474 8.15 -7.03 -3.17
C PRO A 474 8.76 -7.76 -1.97
N ALA A 475 8.04 -7.79 -0.85
CA ALA A 475 8.48 -8.53 0.34
C ALA A 475 8.63 -10.02 0.00
N ARG A 476 9.84 -10.56 0.20
CA ARG A 476 10.19 -11.95 -0.08
C ARG A 476 9.82 -12.88 1.07
N VAL A 477 8.55 -12.85 1.47
CA VAL A 477 8.01 -13.64 2.57
C VAL A 477 6.62 -14.16 2.23
N CYS A 478 6.20 -15.25 2.88
CA CYS A 478 4.81 -15.69 2.81
C CYS A 478 3.90 -14.66 3.52
N LYS A 479 2.97 -14.04 2.79
CA LYS A 479 1.97 -13.11 3.36
C LYS A 479 0.98 -13.80 4.30
N PHE A 480 0.91 -15.15 4.28
CA PHE A 480 -0.19 -15.92 4.88
C PHE A 480 -1.56 -15.47 4.36
N CYS A 481 -1.70 -15.32 3.03
CA CYS A 481 -2.90 -14.76 2.40
C CYS A 481 -4.19 -15.42 2.94
N SER A 482 -4.96 -14.66 3.71
CA SER A 482 -6.12 -15.16 4.46
C SER A 482 -7.28 -15.55 3.53
N ALA A 483 -7.34 -14.98 2.33
CA ALA A 483 -8.26 -15.44 1.30
C ALA A 483 -8.08 -16.95 0.95
N ASN A 484 -6.92 -17.54 1.27
CA ASN A 484 -6.63 -18.94 0.94
C ASN A 484 -7.27 -19.95 1.89
N TYR A 485 -7.92 -19.52 2.97
CA TYR A 485 -8.69 -20.43 3.85
C TYR A 485 -9.85 -21.12 3.11
N PHE A 486 -10.39 -20.48 2.08
CA PHE A 486 -11.48 -21.02 1.26
C PHE A 486 -10.99 -21.44 -0.14
N ASP A 487 -10.17 -20.60 -0.77
CA ASP A 487 -9.66 -20.83 -2.11
C ASP A 487 -8.18 -21.24 -2.03
N TYR A 488 -7.90 -22.53 -1.87
CA TYR A 488 -6.52 -23.04 -1.74
C TYR A 488 -5.69 -22.79 -3.02
N LYS A 489 -4.99 -21.65 -3.04
CA LYS A 489 -4.20 -21.16 -4.18
C LYS A 489 -2.72 -20.90 -3.88
N CYS A 490 -2.23 -21.26 -2.69
CA CYS A 490 -0.84 -21.07 -2.29
C CYS A 490 0.17 -21.67 -3.29
N ASN A 491 -0.19 -22.76 -3.97
CA ASN A 491 0.67 -23.43 -4.95
C ASN A 491 0.96 -22.59 -6.20
N ASP A 492 0.15 -21.56 -6.47
CA ASP A 492 0.40 -20.61 -7.56
C ASP A 492 1.25 -19.39 -7.08
N CYS A 493 1.63 -19.33 -5.80
CA CYS A 493 2.54 -18.29 -5.28
C CYS A 493 3.99 -18.64 -5.58
N ASN A 494 4.78 -17.66 -6.01
CA ASN A 494 6.17 -17.84 -6.43
C ASN A 494 7.17 -17.03 -5.60
N TRP A 495 6.80 -16.64 -4.37
CA TRP A 495 7.63 -15.80 -3.51
C TRP A 495 8.99 -16.43 -3.17
N SER A 496 9.04 -17.75 -2.99
CA SER A 496 10.27 -18.51 -2.66
C SER A 496 11.27 -18.53 -3.82
N ASP A 497 10.79 -18.33 -5.04
CA ASP A 497 11.58 -18.43 -6.26
C ASP A 497 11.62 -17.09 -7.00
N ALA A 498 11.43 -15.99 -6.28
CA ALA A 498 11.53 -14.65 -6.82
C ALA A 498 12.96 -14.32 -7.27
N VAL A 499 13.08 -13.56 -8.36
CA VAL A 499 14.36 -13.08 -8.91
C VAL A 499 15.18 -12.23 -7.93
#